data_AF-A0A1W9GXF0-F1
#
_entry.id   AF-A0A1W9GXF0-F1
#
_cell.length_a   1.000
_cell.length_b   1.000
_cell.length_c   1.000
_cell.angle_alpha   90.00
_cell.angle_beta   90.00
_cell.angle_gamma   90.00
#
_symmetry.space_group_name_H-M   'P 1'
#
loop_
_entity.id
_entity.type
_entity.pdbx_description
1 polymer ?
#
loop_
_entity_poly.entity_id
_entity_poly.type
_entity_poly.pdbx_seq_one_letter_code
_entity_poly.pdbx_strand_id
1 'polypeptide(L)'
;MSLKIDFPKSWVCDGRELKPKSGALSSNTWICDGKEIKPKSNSYSSNTWLWDGKELKPKSGASSSNTWVVEGRKIKPKNGANSSNTYDMGNHSILAVAGKLILRLY
;
A
#
# COMPACT_ATOMS: atom_id res chain seq x y z
N MET A 1 10.66 -15.18 10.79
CA MET A 1 10.01 -15.33 9.47
C MET A 1 9.36 -14.00 9.12
N SER A 2 9.49 -13.52 7.88
CA SER A 2 8.79 -12.32 7.39
C SER A 2 7.67 -12.77 6.47
N LEU A 3 6.50 -12.14 6.57
CA LEU A 3 5.34 -12.48 5.74
C LEU A 3 5.60 -12.05 4.30
N LYS A 4 5.20 -12.85 3.31
CA LYS A 4 5.29 -12.40 1.91
C LYS A 4 4.08 -11.55 1.57
N ILE A 5 4.32 -10.49 0.79
CA ILE A 5 3.22 -9.80 0.11
C ILE A 5 2.68 -10.79 -0.94
N ASP A 6 1.45 -11.23 -0.72
CA ASP A 6 0.68 -12.02 -1.68
C ASP A 6 -0.55 -11.20 -2.03
N PHE A 7 -0.92 -11.22 -3.31
CA PHE A 7 -1.91 -10.33 -3.86
C PHE A 7 -2.98 -11.15 -4.57
N PRO A 8 -4.27 -10.88 -4.35
CA PRO A 8 -5.32 -11.69 -4.94
C PRO A 8 -5.21 -11.70 -6.46
N LYS A 9 -5.34 -12.88 -7.07
CA LYS A 9 -5.24 -13.08 -8.52
C LYS A 9 -6.28 -12.28 -9.31
N SER A 10 -7.35 -11.82 -8.66
CA SER A 10 -8.40 -10.99 -9.24
C SER A 10 -7.98 -9.52 -9.38
N TRP A 11 -6.81 -9.13 -8.89
CA TRP A 11 -6.27 -7.78 -9.02
C TRP A 11 -4.95 -7.76 -9.80
N VAL A 12 -4.63 -6.61 -10.37
CA VAL A 12 -3.41 -6.37 -11.11
C VAL A 12 -2.84 -5.01 -10.73
N CYS A 13 -1.51 -4.94 -10.59
CA CYS A 13 -0.77 -3.71 -10.36
C CYS A 13 0.35 -3.57 -11.39
N ASP A 14 0.38 -2.47 -12.13
CA ASP A 14 1.49 -2.15 -13.06
C ASP A 14 2.57 -1.27 -12.41
N GLY A 15 2.41 -0.92 -11.14
CA GLY A 15 3.31 -0.03 -10.40
C GLY A 15 2.82 1.40 -10.29
N ARG A 16 1.99 1.87 -11.24
CA ARG A 16 1.31 3.17 -11.18
C ARG A 16 -0.19 3.05 -10.96
N GLU A 17 -0.81 2.00 -11.49
CA GLU A 17 -2.25 1.74 -11.29
C GLU A 17 -2.46 0.36 -10.65
N LEU A 18 -3.49 0.27 -9.81
CA LEU A 18 -3.94 -0.94 -9.13
C LEU A 18 -5.44 -1.07 -9.28
N LYS A 19 -5.89 -2.16 -9.90
CA LYS A 19 -7.31 -2.37 -10.23
C LYS A 19 -7.67 -3.85 -10.26
N PRO A 20 -8.96 -4.20 -10.13
CA PRO A 20 -9.41 -5.54 -10.41
C PRO A 20 -9.23 -5.88 -11.90
N LYS A 21 -8.99 -7.15 -12.22
CA LYS A 21 -8.84 -7.65 -13.59
C LYS A 21 -10.13 -7.61 -14.39
N SER A 22 -11.28 -7.68 -13.71
CA SER A 22 -12.61 -7.58 -14.31
C SER A 22 -13.42 -6.54 -13.54
N GLY A 23 -14.24 -5.75 -14.25
CA GLY A 23 -15.05 -4.69 -13.63
C GLY A 23 -14.24 -3.54 -13.04
N ALA A 24 -13.10 -3.20 -13.65
CA ALA A 24 -12.30 -2.06 -13.25
C ALA A 24 -13.08 -0.75 -13.48
N LEU A 25 -13.33 -0.04 -12.39
CA LEU A 25 -13.97 1.27 -12.35
C LEU A 25 -13.03 2.25 -11.66
N SER A 26 -13.20 3.53 -11.93
CA SER A 26 -12.35 4.54 -11.30
C SER A 26 -12.55 4.63 -9.77
N SER A 27 -13.70 4.18 -9.25
CA SER A 27 -14.00 4.06 -7.82
C SER A 27 -13.30 2.90 -7.11
N ASN A 28 -12.95 1.83 -7.82
CA ASN A 28 -12.23 0.66 -7.28
C ASN A 28 -10.78 0.56 -7.82
N THR A 29 -10.30 1.61 -8.46
CA THR A 29 -8.94 1.72 -8.98
C THR A 29 -8.14 2.68 -8.10
N TRP A 30 -6.91 2.29 -7.78
CA TRP A 30 -5.95 3.09 -7.04
C TRP A 30 -4.77 3.45 -7.92
N ILE A 31 -4.23 4.65 -7.72
CA ILE A 31 -3.10 5.15 -8.47
C ILE A 31 -1.98 5.58 -7.52
N CYS A 32 -0.74 5.47 -7.98
CA CYS A 32 0.46 5.94 -7.31
C CYS A 32 1.21 6.92 -8.22
N ASP A 33 1.26 8.19 -7.81
CA ASP A 33 2.00 9.24 -8.51
C ASP A 33 3.49 9.30 -8.06
N GLY A 34 3.99 8.23 -7.44
CA GLY A 34 5.34 8.13 -6.88
C GLY A 34 5.51 8.77 -5.50
N LYS A 35 4.67 9.76 -5.15
CA LYS A 35 4.61 10.36 -3.79
C LYS A 35 3.28 10.12 -3.07
N GLU A 36 2.20 9.92 -3.81
CA GLU A 36 0.87 9.77 -3.26
C GLU A 36 0.21 8.51 -3.82
N ILE A 37 -0.46 7.77 -2.95
CA ILE A 37 -1.30 6.62 -3.27
C ILE A 37 -2.75 7.01 -2.93
N LYS A 38 -3.62 7.05 -3.93
CA LYS A 38 -5.01 7.52 -3.77
C LYS A 38 -5.95 6.77 -4.72
N PRO A 39 -7.26 6.72 -4.41
CA PRO A 39 -8.22 6.21 -5.36
C PRO A 39 -8.28 7.13 -6.59
N LYS A 40 -8.47 6.53 -7.77
CA LYS A 40 -8.52 7.24 -9.06
C LYS A 40 -9.73 8.18 -9.15
N SER A 41 -10.79 7.91 -8.39
CA SER A 41 -11.93 8.80 -8.19
C SER A 41 -12.26 8.95 -6.71
N ASN A 42 -12.88 10.07 -6.33
CA ASN A 42 -13.23 10.38 -4.93
C ASN A 42 -11.99 10.38 -4.00
N SER A 43 -10.90 10.97 -4.47
CA SER A 43 -9.68 11.13 -3.69
C SER A 43 -9.87 12.19 -2.61
N TYR A 44 -9.94 11.76 -1.36
CA TYR A 44 -9.92 12.61 -0.18
C TYR A 44 -8.65 12.40 0.63
N SER A 45 -8.26 13.38 1.44
CA SER A 45 -7.08 13.28 2.31
C SER A 45 -7.16 12.12 3.31
N SER A 46 -8.36 11.70 3.71
CA SER A 46 -8.63 10.53 4.56
C SER A 46 -8.32 9.19 3.88
N ASN A 47 -8.47 9.12 2.56
CA ASN A 47 -8.24 7.91 1.75
C ASN A 47 -6.99 8.04 0.87
N THR A 48 -6.13 9.02 1.14
CA THR A 48 -4.85 9.22 0.46
C THR A 48 -3.72 8.85 1.38
N TRP A 49 -2.71 8.20 0.84
CA TRP A 49 -1.49 7.83 1.54
C TRP A 49 -0.29 8.50 0.87
N LEU A 50 0.68 8.88 1.68
CA LEU A 50 1.93 9.51 1.26
C LEU A 50 3.04 8.47 1.33
N TRP A 51 3.87 8.45 0.29
CA TRP A 51 5.05 7.62 0.17
C TRP A 51 6.26 8.52 -0.12
N ASP A 52 7.25 8.51 0.76
CA ASP A 52 8.47 9.33 0.59
C ASP A 52 9.70 8.54 0.13
N GLY A 53 9.55 7.24 -0.14
CA GLY A 53 10.65 6.32 -0.44
C GLY A 53 11.13 5.53 0.78
N LYS A 54 10.81 5.98 1.99
CA LYS A 54 11.12 5.29 3.24
C LYS A 54 9.87 5.04 4.09
N GLU A 55 8.96 5.99 4.19
CA GLU A 55 7.73 5.86 4.99
C GLU A 55 6.46 5.91 4.15
N LEU A 56 5.48 5.09 4.53
CA LEU A 56 4.13 5.04 4.00
C LEU A 56 3.15 5.40 5.11
N LYS A 57 2.46 6.54 4.99
CA LYS A 57 1.55 7.07 6.04
C LYS A 57 0.29 7.67 5.44
N PRO A 58 -0.84 7.72 6.16
CA PRO A 58 -2.02 8.40 5.64
C PRO A 58 -1.74 9.91 5.52
N LYS A 59 -2.35 10.56 4.53
CA LYS A 59 -2.18 12.00 4.30
C LYS A 59 -2.84 12.84 5.39
N SER A 60 -3.97 12.36 5.92
CA SER A 60 -4.66 12.95 7.07
C SER A 60 -4.61 12.00 8.27
N GLY A 61 -4.41 12.54 9.47
CA GLY A 61 -4.39 11.75 10.71
C GLY A 61 -3.19 10.80 10.83
N ALA A 62 -2.04 11.14 10.23
CA ALA A 62 -0.82 10.35 10.33
C ALA A 62 -0.36 10.22 11.79
N SER A 63 -0.26 8.98 12.27
CA SER A 63 0.30 8.62 13.56
C SER A 63 1.33 7.50 13.39
N SER A 64 2.19 7.30 14.39
CA SER A 64 3.15 6.19 14.38
C SER A 64 2.49 4.80 14.35
N SER A 65 1.25 4.67 14.83
CA SER A 65 0.49 3.41 14.77
C SER A 65 0.00 3.06 13.37
N ASN A 66 -0.25 4.08 12.53
CA ASN A 66 -0.80 3.92 11.18
C ASN A 66 0.25 4.24 10.10
N THR A 67 1.51 4.38 10.49
CA THR A 67 2.64 4.60 9.58
C THR A 67 3.42 3.31 9.43
N TRP A 68 3.83 3.02 8.21
CA TRP A 68 4.70 1.91 7.86
C TRP A 68 6.05 2.45 7.41
N VAL A 69 7.12 1.72 7.74
CA VAL A 69 8.49 2.06 7.38
C VAL A 69 9.07 0.92 6.57
N VAL A 70 9.75 1.27 5.49
CA VAL A 70 10.52 0.35 4.67
C VAL A 70 11.96 0.37 5.11
N GLU A 71 12.49 -0.80 5.46
CA GLU A 71 13.88 -1.03 5.78
C GLU A 71 14.43 -2.15 4.88
N GLY A 72 15.28 -1.76 3.94
CA GLY A 72 15.77 -2.67 2.90
C GLY A 72 14.64 -3.16 2.00
N ARG A 73 14.38 -4.48 2.01
CA ARG A 73 13.29 -5.12 1.25
C ARG A 73 12.06 -5.44 2.09
N LYS A 74 11.98 -4.92 3.32
CA LYS A 74 10.89 -5.23 4.25
C LYS A 74 10.12 -3.98 4.62
N ILE A 75 8.81 -4.12 4.78
CA ILE A 75 7.93 -3.09 5.30
C ILE A 75 7.33 -3.56 6.62
N LYS A 76 7.34 -2.68 7.62
CA LYS A 76 6.85 -2.96 8.98
C LYS A 76 6.16 -1.73 9.55
N PRO A 77 5.25 -1.86 10.53
CA PRO A 77 4.69 -0.69 11.17
C PRO A 77 5.79 0.08 11.92
N LYS A 78 5.67 1.41 11.92
CA LYS A 78 6.64 2.30 12.58
C LYS A 78 6.69 2.07 14.09
N ASN A 79 5.55 1.71 14.69
CA ASN A 79 5.44 1.34 16.09
C ASN A 79 4.90 -0.09 16.24
N GLY A 80 5.43 -0.85 17.21
CA GLY A 80 4.96 -2.21 17.49
C GLY A 80 5.32 -3.26 16.42
N ALA A 81 6.39 -3.05 15.67
CA ALA A 81 6.87 -4.02 14.69
C ALA A 81 7.26 -5.36 15.35
N ASN A 82 6.77 -6.45 14.76
CA ASN A 82 7.05 -7.81 15.15
C ASN A 82 7.05 -8.71 13.89
N SER A 83 7.32 -10.01 14.06
CA SER A 83 7.37 -10.96 12.95
C SER A 83 6.04 -11.19 12.24
N SER A 84 4.89 -10.97 12.91
CA SER A 84 3.55 -11.18 12.33
C SER A 84 3.00 -9.94 11.61
N ASN A 85 3.66 -8.79 11.71
CA ASN A 85 3.29 -7.58 10.97
C ASN A 85 4.44 -7.01 10.12
N THR A 86 5.52 -7.77 9.93
CA THR A 86 6.62 -7.43 9.04
C THR A 86 6.52 -8.22 7.74
N TYR A 87 6.43 -7.50 6.63
CA TYR A 87 6.25 -8.07 5.30
C TYR A 87 7.50 -7.88 4.44
N ASP A 88 7.87 -8.91 3.69
CA ASP A 88 8.87 -8.85 2.64
C ASP A 88 8.21 -8.35 1.35
N MET A 89 8.68 -7.22 0.85
CA MET A 89 8.16 -6.55 -0.34
C MET A 89 8.57 -7.26 -1.64
N GLY A 90 9.59 -8.12 -1.60
CA GLY A 90 10.14 -8.76 -2.79
C GLY A 90 10.43 -7.75 -3.91
N ASN A 91 9.87 -8.02 -5.10
CA ASN A 91 9.95 -7.14 -6.28
C ASN A 91 8.63 -6.37 -6.52
N HIS A 92 7.73 -6.32 -5.53
CA HIS A 92 6.46 -5.63 -5.67
C HIS A 92 6.64 -4.11 -5.59
N SER A 93 5.86 -3.38 -6.39
CA SER A 93 5.76 -1.92 -6.27
C SER A 93 5.14 -1.53 -4.92
N ILE A 94 5.44 -0.32 -4.44
CA ILE A 94 4.83 0.20 -3.22
C ILE A 94 3.30 0.23 -3.30
N LEU A 95 2.74 0.43 -4.50
CA LEU A 95 1.30 0.43 -4.72
C LEU A 95 0.70 -0.97 -4.49
N ALA A 96 1.34 -2.04 -4.95
CA ALA A 96 0.91 -3.40 -4.68
C ALA A 96 1.00 -3.74 -3.18
N VAL A 97 2.08 -3.30 -2.53
CA VAL A 97 2.28 -3.44 -1.08
C VAL A 97 1.18 -2.70 -0.31
N ALA A 98 0.87 -1.46 -0.69
CA ALA A 98 -0.24 -0.68 -0.16
C ALA A 98 -1.59 -1.38 -0.37
N GLY A 99 -1.79 -2.02 -1.52
CA GLY A 99 -2.97 -2.84 -1.79
C GLY A 99 -3.20 -3.93 -0.73
N LYS A 100 -2.14 -4.62 -0.30
CA LYS A 100 -2.27 -5.61 0.77
C LYS A 100 -2.44 -4.97 2.15
N LEU A 101 -1.61 -3.98 2.49
CA LEU A 101 -1.53 -3.45 3.86
C LEU A 101 -2.65 -2.47 4.21
N ILE A 102 -2.97 -1.58 3.28
CA ILE A 102 -3.90 -0.47 3.49
C ILE A 102 -5.30 -0.87 3.00
N LEU A 103 -5.38 -1.38 1.77
CA LEU A 103 -6.66 -1.76 1.16
C LEU A 103 -7.14 -3.13 1.64
N ARG A 104 -6.29 -3.86 2.37
CA ARG A 104 -6.57 -5.19 2.91
C ARG A 104 -7.07 -6.15 1.82
N LEU A 105 -6.40 -6.14 0.67
CA LEU A 105 -6.66 -7.08 -0.41
C LEU A 105 -5.95 -8.41 -0.08
N TYR A 106 -6.74 -9.44 0.19
CA TYR A 106 -6.29 -10.82 0.49
C TYR A 106 -7.11 -11.84 -0.31
#